data_AF-A0A0C2D6N0-F1
#
_entry.id   AF-A0A0C2D6N0-F1
#
_cell.length_a   1.000
_cell.length_b   1.000
_cell.length_c   1.000
_cell.angle_alpha   90.00
_cell.angle_beta   90.00
_cell.angle_gamma   90.00
#
_symmetry.space_group_name_H-M   'P 1'
#
loop_
_entity.id
_entity.type
_entity.pdbx_description
1 polymer ?
#
loop_
_entity_poly.entity_id
_entity_poly.type
_entity_poly.pdbx_seq_one_letter_code
_entity_poly.pdbx_strand_id
1 'polypeptide(L)'
;MSRRNKITVIGAGNVGATTAHWAASRHLGDVVLVDIKEGLPQGKALDLAESGPPMGFDLNLVGTNDYADTAGSDVVVITAGVPRRKDPVTGEYTSRDDLIEINRKIVGGVTQAVAAQSPDAILICVANPLDAMCHVTFAESKFPKQRVIGMAGVLDTARYKTFIAMELGVSVEDIHGMVLGGHGDTMVPLPRHTSVAGIPLTELMSKDKIDAIIQRTRKGGGEIVGLLGYSGYYAPAAAACVMVESIVRDRKRVLPVACLCEGEYGYDGLYLGVPAVIGSGGVEKIIEMQLNDEEKAMLDVSANAVRDVVKLLPY
;
A
#
# COMPACT_ATOMS: atom_id res chain seq x y z
N MET A 1 -2.12 31.13 10.41
CA MET A 1 -2.42 29.73 10.77
C MET A 1 -1.70 28.84 9.77
N SER A 2 -1.03 27.77 10.22
CA SER A 2 -0.45 26.80 9.29
C SER A 2 -1.55 26.17 8.44
N ARG A 3 -1.28 25.92 7.16
CA ARG A 3 -2.22 25.23 6.26
C ARG A 3 -2.49 23.83 6.82
N ARG A 4 -3.74 23.35 6.77
CA ARG A 4 -4.04 21.93 7.01
C ARG A 4 -3.40 21.11 5.90
N ASN A 5 -2.96 19.89 6.22
CA ASN A 5 -2.52 18.95 5.19
C ASN A 5 -3.68 18.65 4.24
N LYS A 6 -3.38 18.45 2.96
CA LYS A 6 -4.33 18.07 1.93
C LYS A 6 -3.95 16.70 1.38
N ILE A 7 -4.89 15.76 1.44
CA ILE A 7 -4.70 14.37 1.03
C ILE A 7 -5.62 14.09 -0.15
N THR A 8 -5.07 13.71 -1.29
CA THR A 8 -5.88 13.24 -2.42
C THR A 8 -5.91 11.72 -2.44
N VAL A 9 -7.08 11.15 -2.67
CA VAL A 9 -7.26 9.71 -2.91
C VAL A 9 -7.84 9.51 -4.30
N ILE A 10 -7.07 8.89 -5.19
CA ILE A 10 -7.48 8.56 -6.56
C ILE A 10 -8.14 7.18 -6.57
N GLY A 11 -9.38 7.13 -7.04
CA GLY A 11 -10.28 5.99 -7.00
C GLY A 11 -11.24 6.07 -5.81
N ALA A 12 -12.53 6.25 -6.07
CA ALA A 12 -13.61 6.22 -5.08
C ALA A 12 -14.22 4.82 -4.93
N GLY A 13 -13.46 3.77 -5.25
CA GLY A 13 -13.81 2.37 -4.95
C GLY A 13 -13.81 2.09 -3.43
N ASN A 14 -13.91 0.82 -3.04
CA ASN A 14 -13.92 0.46 -1.61
C ASN A 14 -12.63 0.85 -0.90
N VAL A 15 -11.47 0.55 -1.48
CA VAL A 15 -10.17 0.89 -0.88
C VAL A 15 -10.03 2.40 -0.69
N GLY A 16 -10.22 3.20 -1.74
CA GLY A 16 -10.04 4.65 -1.65
C GLY A 16 -11.04 5.33 -0.72
N ALA A 17 -12.33 4.94 -0.77
CA ALA A 17 -13.33 5.47 0.16
C ALA A 17 -13.02 5.13 1.62
N THR A 18 -12.57 3.90 1.89
CA THR A 18 -12.15 3.49 3.23
C THR A 18 -10.85 4.19 3.66
N THR A 19 -9.91 4.47 2.75
CA THR A 19 -8.71 5.27 3.05
C THR A 19 -9.09 6.70 3.43
N ALA A 20 -9.99 7.34 2.68
CA ALA A 20 -10.52 8.65 3.00
C ALA A 20 -11.19 8.67 4.37
N HIS A 21 -12.01 7.65 4.67
CA HIS A 21 -12.64 7.47 5.98
C HIS A 21 -11.61 7.37 7.12
N TRP A 22 -10.58 6.54 7.00
CA TRP A 22 -9.54 6.41 8.01
C TRP A 22 -8.71 7.69 8.17
N ALA A 23 -8.45 8.41 7.08
CA ALA A 23 -7.74 9.69 7.15
C ALA A 23 -8.57 10.75 7.89
N ALA A 24 -9.87 10.80 7.62
CA ALA A 24 -10.80 11.72 8.29
C ALA A 24 -10.94 11.39 9.79
N SER A 25 -11.20 10.12 10.13
CA SER A 25 -11.38 9.68 11.52
C SER A 25 -10.14 9.85 12.39
N ARG A 26 -8.95 9.93 11.78
CA ARG A 26 -7.68 10.22 12.46
C ARG A 26 -7.27 11.68 12.42
N HIS A 27 -8.09 12.58 11.86
CA HIS A 27 -7.80 14.00 11.73
C HIS A 27 -6.47 14.26 11.01
N LEU A 28 -6.24 13.60 9.85
CA LEU A 28 -4.97 13.70 9.13
C LEU A 28 -4.86 14.93 8.23
N GLY A 29 -6.00 15.47 7.75
CA GLY A 29 -6.03 16.61 6.84
C GLY A 29 -7.32 16.65 6.02
N ASP A 30 -7.48 17.72 5.23
CA ASP A 30 -8.55 17.83 4.25
C ASP A 30 -8.38 16.74 3.17
N VAL A 31 -9.48 16.17 2.68
CA VAL A 31 -9.44 15.04 1.72
C VAL A 31 -10.13 15.40 0.42
N VAL A 32 -9.49 15.08 -0.70
CA VAL A 32 -10.07 15.13 -2.04
C VAL A 32 -10.16 13.70 -2.59
N LEU A 33 -11.39 13.21 -2.79
CA LEU A 33 -11.67 11.90 -3.36
C LEU A 33 -11.99 12.06 -4.85
N VAL A 34 -11.18 11.46 -5.72
CA VAL A 34 -11.32 11.58 -7.17
C VAL A 34 -11.72 10.25 -7.78
N ASP A 35 -12.67 10.25 -8.70
CA ASP A 35 -12.98 9.09 -9.53
C ASP A 35 -13.46 9.54 -10.91
N ILE A 36 -13.46 8.65 -11.90
CA ILE A 36 -14.03 8.94 -13.22
C ILE A 36 -15.55 8.80 -13.25
N LYS A 37 -16.13 8.04 -12.31
CA LYS A 37 -17.57 7.81 -12.25
C LYS A 37 -18.27 8.98 -11.59
N GLU A 38 -18.97 9.79 -12.38
CA GLU A 38 -19.76 10.92 -11.89
C GLU A 38 -20.72 10.52 -10.77
N GLY A 39 -20.85 11.38 -9.76
CA GLY A 39 -21.69 11.19 -8.58
C GLY A 39 -21.13 10.25 -7.51
N LEU A 40 -20.27 9.28 -7.89
CA LEU A 40 -19.67 8.35 -6.93
C LEU A 40 -18.74 9.04 -5.91
N PRO A 41 -17.71 9.82 -6.32
CA PRO A 41 -16.84 10.47 -5.36
C PRO A 41 -17.58 11.55 -4.56
N GLN A 42 -18.47 12.32 -5.21
CA GLN A 42 -19.30 13.35 -4.55
C GLN A 42 -20.16 12.75 -3.45
N GLY A 43 -20.91 11.70 -3.76
CA GLY A 43 -21.81 11.05 -2.80
C GLY A 43 -21.03 10.47 -1.61
N LYS A 44 -19.89 9.81 -1.87
CA LYS A 44 -19.05 9.25 -0.80
C LYS A 44 -18.38 10.32 0.07
N ALA A 45 -17.92 11.41 -0.52
CA ALA A 45 -17.33 12.51 0.23
C ALA A 45 -18.37 13.25 1.08
N LEU A 46 -19.57 13.47 0.54
CA LEU A 46 -20.70 14.06 1.26
C LEU A 46 -21.12 13.19 2.45
N ASP A 47 -21.34 11.89 2.22
CA ASP A 47 -21.69 10.93 3.28
C ASP A 47 -20.61 10.91 4.39
N LEU A 48 -19.32 10.89 4.01
CA LEU A 48 -18.24 10.99 4.98
C LEU A 48 -18.24 12.34 5.72
N ALA A 49 -18.53 13.46 5.07
CA ALA A 49 -18.65 14.77 5.71
C ALA A 49 -19.81 14.85 6.71
N GLU A 50 -20.95 14.25 6.37
CA GLU A 50 -22.12 14.16 7.25
C GLU A 50 -21.85 13.29 8.49
N SER A 51 -20.89 12.37 8.42
CA SER A 51 -20.39 11.65 9.60
C SER A 51 -19.47 12.49 10.51
N GLY A 52 -19.02 13.67 10.08
CA GLY A 52 -18.11 14.54 10.82
C GLY A 52 -18.64 15.00 12.18
N PRO A 53 -19.84 15.61 12.28
CA PRO A 53 -20.39 16.07 13.55
C PRO A 53 -20.46 15.02 14.66
N PRO A 54 -20.96 13.77 14.43
CA PRO A 54 -20.95 12.75 15.47
C PRO A 54 -19.56 12.17 15.76
N MET A 55 -18.64 12.17 14.78
CA MET A 55 -17.28 11.62 14.94
C MET A 55 -16.25 12.66 15.43
N GLY A 56 -16.60 13.94 15.43
CA GLY A 56 -15.80 15.02 16.00
C GLY A 56 -14.76 15.63 15.07
N PHE A 57 -14.75 15.33 13.76
CA PHE A 57 -13.84 15.95 12.79
C PHE A 57 -14.53 17.05 11.95
N ASP A 58 -13.77 18.10 11.64
CA ASP A 58 -14.20 19.31 10.93
C ASP A 58 -13.35 19.58 9.67
N LEU A 59 -13.06 18.51 8.93
CA LEU A 59 -12.19 18.51 7.75
C LEU A 59 -12.98 18.88 6.49
N ASN A 60 -12.31 19.51 5.52
CA ASN A 60 -12.91 19.70 4.20
C ASN A 60 -12.80 18.39 3.42
N LEU A 61 -13.95 17.82 3.04
CA LEU A 61 -14.04 16.57 2.28
C LEU A 61 -14.73 16.87 0.94
N VAL A 62 -13.99 16.70 -0.15
CA VAL A 62 -14.47 17.00 -1.50
C VAL A 62 -14.44 15.73 -2.33
N GLY A 63 -15.55 15.44 -3.00
CA GLY A 63 -15.62 14.41 -4.03
C GLY A 63 -15.69 15.06 -5.40
N THR A 64 -14.88 14.62 -6.36
CA THR A 64 -14.76 15.28 -7.66
C THR A 64 -14.40 14.31 -8.78
N ASN A 65 -14.63 14.75 -10.02
CA ASN A 65 -14.14 14.10 -11.24
C ASN A 65 -13.02 14.91 -11.92
N ASP A 66 -12.66 16.08 -11.37
CA ASP A 66 -11.64 16.98 -11.93
C ASP A 66 -10.34 16.92 -11.11
N TYR A 67 -9.21 16.80 -11.80
CA TYR A 67 -7.90 16.82 -11.18
C TYR A 67 -7.50 18.21 -10.68
N ALA A 68 -8.09 19.30 -11.17
CA ALA A 68 -7.81 20.65 -10.67
C ALA A 68 -8.02 20.78 -9.15
N ASP A 69 -9.03 20.08 -8.61
CA ASP A 69 -9.30 20.04 -7.18
C ASP A 69 -8.21 19.33 -6.36
N THR A 70 -7.33 18.55 -7.01
CA THR A 70 -6.20 17.90 -6.34
C THR A 70 -5.03 18.86 -6.10
N ALA A 71 -5.07 20.09 -6.63
CA ALA A 71 -3.94 21.01 -6.62
C ALA A 71 -3.35 21.25 -5.23
N GLY A 72 -2.01 21.20 -5.14
CA GLY A 72 -1.26 21.40 -3.91
C GLY A 72 -1.60 20.39 -2.81
N SER A 73 -1.74 19.10 -3.14
CA SER A 73 -1.83 18.04 -2.15
C SER A 73 -0.47 17.69 -1.57
N ASP A 74 -0.43 17.37 -0.28
CA ASP A 74 0.78 16.95 0.43
C ASP A 74 1.03 15.44 0.22
N VAL A 75 -0.03 14.64 0.17
CA VAL A 75 0.02 13.21 -0.10
C VAL A 75 -1.07 12.82 -1.11
N VAL A 76 -0.73 11.96 -2.06
CA VAL A 76 -1.67 11.37 -3.03
C VAL A 76 -1.66 9.86 -2.92
N VAL A 77 -2.80 9.24 -2.62
CA VAL A 77 -2.96 7.78 -2.56
C VAL A 77 -3.63 7.29 -3.85
N ILE A 78 -2.92 6.48 -4.63
CA ILE A 78 -3.38 5.97 -5.92
C ILE A 78 -3.95 4.57 -5.73
N THR A 79 -5.29 4.48 -5.66
CA THR A 79 -6.03 3.21 -5.54
C THR A 79 -6.72 2.81 -6.85
N ALA A 80 -6.72 3.71 -7.85
CA ALA A 80 -7.36 3.48 -9.14
C ALA A 80 -6.66 2.37 -9.92
N GLY A 81 -7.46 1.42 -10.38
CA GLY A 81 -7.05 0.26 -11.14
C GLY A 81 -8.22 -0.71 -11.28
N VAL A 82 -8.08 -1.65 -12.21
CA VAL A 82 -9.05 -2.70 -12.46
C VAL A 82 -8.58 -3.97 -11.76
N PRO A 83 -9.42 -4.60 -10.92
CA PRO A 83 -9.09 -5.89 -10.34
C PRO A 83 -9.21 -6.99 -11.39
N ARG A 84 -8.44 -8.07 -11.23
CA ARG A 84 -8.66 -9.29 -12.02
C ARG A 84 -10.04 -9.85 -11.67
N ARG A 85 -10.93 -9.92 -12.65
CA ARG A 85 -12.27 -10.50 -12.52
C ARG A 85 -12.57 -11.38 -13.71
N LYS A 86 -13.54 -12.28 -13.54
CA LYS A 86 -14.10 -13.00 -14.68
C LYS A 86 -14.89 -12.03 -15.55
N ASP A 87 -14.72 -12.16 -16.85
CA ASP A 87 -15.60 -11.54 -17.81
C ASP A 87 -17.03 -12.08 -17.58
N PRO A 88 -18.03 -11.21 -17.39
CA PRO A 88 -19.40 -11.66 -17.10
C PRO A 88 -20.09 -12.33 -18.29
N VAL A 89 -19.55 -12.17 -19.52
CA VAL A 89 -20.06 -12.76 -20.76
C VAL A 89 -19.31 -14.05 -21.10
N THR A 90 -17.97 -14.02 -21.12
CA THR A 90 -17.17 -15.20 -21.52
C THR A 90 -16.85 -16.13 -20.36
N GLY A 91 -16.92 -15.65 -19.12
CA GLY A 91 -16.53 -16.40 -17.91
C GLY A 91 -15.02 -16.56 -17.73
N GLU A 92 -14.21 -16.04 -18.65
CA GLU A 92 -12.76 -16.13 -18.62
C GLU A 92 -12.14 -15.01 -17.78
N TYR A 93 -10.97 -15.25 -17.21
CA TYR A 93 -10.21 -14.20 -16.56
C TYR A 93 -9.38 -13.46 -17.60
N THR A 94 -9.31 -12.13 -17.49
CA THR A 94 -8.28 -11.35 -18.18
C THR A 94 -6.89 -11.96 -17.93
N SER A 95 -6.08 -12.04 -18.99
CA SER A 95 -4.71 -12.52 -18.88
C SER A 95 -3.90 -11.61 -17.94
N ARG A 96 -2.78 -12.13 -17.41
CA ARG A 96 -1.92 -11.36 -16.51
C ARG A 96 -1.35 -10.13 -17.23
N ASP A 97 -0.90 -10.32 -18.46
CA ASP A 97 -0.22 -9.30 -19.26
C ASP A 97 -1.20 -8.20 -19.68
N ASP A 98 -2.41 -8.57 -20.13
CA ASP A 98 -3.46 -7.59 -20.47
C ASP A 98 -3.86 -6.76 -19.26
N LEU A 99 -3.98 -7.40 -18.08
CA LEU A 99 -4.33 -6.69 -16.85
C LEU A 99 -3.23 -5.69 -16.44
N ILE A 100 -1.97 -6.08 -16.60
CA ILE A 100 -0.81 -5.19 -16.37
C ILE A 100 -0.87 -3.99 -17.31
N GLU A 101 -1.11 -4.21 -18.59
CA GLU A 101 -1.17 -3.12 -19.58
C GLU A 101 -2.34 -2.16 -19.34
N ILE A 102 -3.51 -2.69 -18.97
CA ILE A 102 -4.68 -1.87 -18.57
C ILE A 102 -4.33 -1.02 -17.36
N ASN A 103 -3.80 -1.63 -16.30
CA ASN A 103 -3.47 -0.89 -15.08
C ASN A 103 -2.30 0.07 -15.28
N ARG A 104 -1.32 -0.26 -16.14
CA ARG A 104 -0.25 0.66 -16.55
C ARG A 104 -0.82 1.95 -17.13
N LYS A 105 -1.76 1.85 -18.09
CA LYS A 105 -2.39 3.03 -18.71
C LYS A 105 -3.18 3.85 -17.69
N ILE A 106 -3.96 3.19 -16.83
CA ILE A 106 -4.75 3.87 -15.80
C ILE A 106 -3.82 4.57 -14.81
N VAL A 107 -2.92 3.82 -14.17
CA VAL A 107 -1.99 4.34 -13.16
C VAL A 107 -1.09 5.43 -13.73
N GLY A 108 -0.58 5.26 -14.95
CA GLY A 108 0.23 6.27 -15.62
C GLY A 108 -0.54 7.56 -15.87
N GLY A 109 -1.76 7.46 -16.44
CA GLY A 109 -2.60 8.63 -16.70
C GLY A 109 -2.99 9.38 -15.44
N VAL A 110 -3.42 8.68 -14.38
CA VAL A 110 -3.74 9.35 -13.10
C VAL A 110 -2.50 9.95 -12.45
N THR A 111 -1.33 9.30 -12.56
CA THR A 111 -0.07 9.79 -12.02
C THR A 111 0.35 11.09 -12.68
N GLN A 112 0.32 11.17 -14.01
CA GLN A 112 0.64 12.39 -14.75
C GLN A 112 -0.30 13.54 -14.36
N ALA A 113 -1.60 13.26 -14.26
CA ALA A 113 -2.59 14.27 -13.90
C ALA A 113 -2.38 14.83 -12.49
N VAL A 114 -2.12 13.98 -11.49
CA VAL A 114 -1.87 14.46 -10.11
C VAL A 114 -0.50 15.13 -9.96
N ALA A 115 0.53 14.65 -10.67
CA ALA A 115 1.87 15.25 -10.63
C ALA A 115 1.87 16.67 -11.19
N ALA A 116 1.05 16.94 -12.22
CA ALA A 116 0.88 18.28 -12.78
C ALA A 116 0.22 19.26 -11.78
N GLN A 117 -0.67 18.77 -10.93
CA GLN A 117 -1.44 19.59 -9.97
C GLN A 117 -0.75 19.71 -8.62
N SER A 118 0.04 18.71 -8.23
CA SER A 118 0.72 18.61 -6.93
C SER A 118 2.17 18.15 -7.11
N PRO A 119 3.05 18.97 -7.72
CA PRO A 119 4.44 18.59 -8.03
C PRO A 119 5.30 18.31 -6.79
N ASP A 120 4.83 18.74 -5.61
CA ASP A 120 5.52 18.55 -4.34
C ASP A 120 5.01 17.37 -3.48
N ALA A 121 3.97 16.68 -3.95
CA ALA A 121 3.34 15.61 -3.18
C ALA A 121 4.24 14.37 -3.01
N ILE A 122 3.90 13.57 -2.00
CA ILE A 122 4.34 12.18 -1.90
C ILE A 122 3.24 11.26 -2.43
N LEU A 123 3.61 10.34 -3.33
CA LEU A 123 2.70 9.41 -3.99
C LEU A 123 2.77 8.05 -3.28
N ILE A 124 1.62 7.56 -2.82
CA ILE A 124 1.44 6.21 -2.28
C ILE A 124 0.69 5.37 -3.30
N CYS A 125 1.37 4.42 -3.94
CA CYS A 125 0.75 3.47 -4.85
C CYS A 125 0.10 2.33 -4.06
N VAL A 126 -1.18 2.04 -4.36
CA VAL A 126 -1.96 0.90 -3.83
C VAL A 126 -2.49 0.02 -4.95
N ALA A 127 -2.58 0.55 -6.17
CA ALA A 127 -3.03 -0.17 -7.36
C ALA A 127 -2.18 -1.40 -7.66
N ASN A 128 -2.80 -2.47 -8.17
CA ASN A 128 -2.13 -3.75 -8.41
C ASN A 128 -1.89 -4.02 -9.91
N PRO A 129 -0.90 -4.85 -10.29
CA PRO A 129 0.09 -5.50 -9.42
C PRO A 129 1.07 -4.48 -8.84
N LEU A 130 1.18 -4.44 -7.52
CA LEU A 130 1.68 -3.26 -6.81
C LEU A 130 3.09 -2.85 -7.21
N ASP A 131 4.04 -3.77 -7.18
CA ASP A 131 5.45 -3.45 -7.41
C ASP A 131 5.66 -2.87 -8.81
N ALA A 132 5.02 -3.47 -9.83
CA ALA A 132 5.01 -2.94 -11.19
C ALA A 132 4.29 -1.59 -11.30
N MET A 133 3.17 -1.39 -10.59
CA MET A 133 2.49 -0.08 -10.59
C MET A 133 3.31 1.00 -9.86
N CYS A 134 4.19 0.64 -8.92
CA CYS A 134 5.16 1.56 -8.35
C CYS A 134 6.19 2.01 -9.39
N HIS A 135 6.69 1.09 -10.23
CA HIS A 135 7.55 1.45 -11.37
C HIS A 135 6.84 2.42 -12.34
N VAL A 136 5.58 2.16 -12.68
CA VAL A 136 4.78 3.07 -13.53
C VAL A 136 4.62 4.43 -12.85
N THR A 137 4.24 4.46 -11.57
CA THR A 137 4.06 5.70 -10.81
C THR A 137 5.37 6.51 -10.76
N PHE A 138 6.50 5.85 -10.57
CA PHE A 138 7.82 6.50 -10.57
C PHE A 138 8.18 7.07 -11.94
N ALA A 139 8.07 6.25 -12.99
CA ALA A 139 8.40 6.64 -14.34
C ALA A 139 7.52 7.80 -14.84
N GLU A 140 6.23 7.81 -14.50
CA GLU A 140 5.26 8.78 -15.02
C GLU A 140 5.19 10.07 -14.20
N SER A 141 5.45 10.02 -12.89
CA SER A 141 5.42 11.22 -12.04
C SER A 141 6.59 12.17 -12.27
N LYS A 142 7.74 11.63 -12.70
CA LYS A 142 9.04 12.35 -12.74
C LYS A 142 9.49 12.85 -11.37
N PHE A 143 8.96 12.28 -10.29
CA PHE A 143 9.32 12.63 -8.93
C PHE A 143 10.64 11.94 -8.53
N PRO A 144 11.37 12.50 -7.55
CA PRO A 144 12.47 11.79 -6.91
C PRO A 144 11.96 10.51 -6.23
N LYS A 145 12.78 9.46 -6.20
CA LYS A 145 12.39 8.12 -5.71
C LYS A 145 11.83 8.13 -4.28
N GLN A 146 12.30 9.07 -3.46
CA GLN A 146 11.87 9.23 -2.06
C GLN A 146 10.37 9.56 -1.95
N ARG A 147 9.77 10.14 -2.99
CA ARG A 147 8.36 10.56 -3.00
C ARG A 147 7.43 9.59 -3.73
N VAL A 148 7.90 8.40 -4.11
CA VAL A 148 7.06 7.37 -4.72
C VAL A 148 7.21 6.08 -3.94
N ILE A 149 6.13 5.66 -3.30
CA ILE A 149 6.15 4.61 -2.27
C ILE A 149 5.00 3.65 -2.52
N GLY A 150 5.23 2.34 -2.48
CA GLY A 150 4.15 1.36 -2.53
C GLY A 150 3.68 0.91 -1.15
N MET A 151 2.39 0.60 -1.04
CA MET A 151 1.75 0.22 0.22
C MET A 151 2.09 -1.20 0.71
N ALA A 152 2.50 -2.12 -0.16
CA ALA A 152 2.84 -3.48 0.26
C ALA A 152 4.07 -3.50 1.15
N GLY A 153 4.14 -4.53 2.00
CA GLY A 153 4.93 -4.55 3.22
C GLY A 153 4.06 -4.19 4.43
N VAL A 154 3.41 -3.02 4.47
CA VAL A 154 2.56 -2.61 5.60
C VAL A 154 1.33 -3.50 5.71
N LEU A 155 0.64 -3.71 4.58
CA LEU A 155 -0.52 -4.62 4.51
C LEU A 155 -0.14 -6.05 4.87
N ASP A 156 0.94 -6.55 4.29
CA ASP A 156 1.34 -7.95 4.44
C ASP A 156 1.83 -8.22 5.87
N THR A 157 2.53 -7.26 6.47
CA THR A 157 2.88 -7.28 7.88
C THR A 157 1.66 -7.21 8.78
N ALA A 158 0.63 -6.42 8.44
CA ALA A 158 -0.61 -6.39 9.21
C ALA A 158 -1.31 -7.75 9.23
N ARG A 159 -1.36 -8.46 8.08
CA ARG A 159 -1.90 -9.83 8.00
C ARG A 159 -1.07 -10.79 8.85
N TYR A 160 0.25 -10.75 8.70
CA TYR A 160 1.18 -11.60 9.44
C TYR A 160 1.01 -11.45 10.96
N LYS A 161 1.02 -10.21 11.45
CA LYS A 161 0.78 -9.88 12.87
C LYS A 161 -0.59 -10.35 13.34
N THR A 162 -1.64 -10.20 12.51
CA THR A 162 -3.00 -10.64 12.86
C THR A 162 -3.05 -12.15 13.09
N PHE A 163 -2.43 -12.93 12.22
CA PHE A 163 -2.42 -14.39 12.37
C PHE A 163 -1.57 -14.87 13.55
N ILE A 164 -0.47 -14.19 13.87
CA ILE A 164 0.30 -14.46 15.10
C ILE A 164 -0.55 -14.19 16.34
N ALA A 165 -1.24 -13.04 16.39
CA ALA A 165 -2.11 -12.68 17.52
C ALA A 165 -3.22 -13.70 17.74
N MET A 166 -3.85 -14.16 16.66
CA MET A 166 -4.89 -15.19 16.72
C MET A 166 -4.36 -16.52 17.25
N GLU A 167 -3.17 -16.95 16.81
CA GLU A 167 -2.57 -18.22 17.23
C GLU A 167 -2.13 -18.19 18.71
N LEU A 168 -1.57 -17.07 19.17
CA LEU A 168 -1.04 -16.94 20.53
C LEU A 168 -2.08 -16.42 21.54
N GLY A 169 -3.20 -15.86 21.09
CA GLY A 169 -4.21 -15.26 21.97
C GLY A 169 -3.73 -13.98 22.65
N VAL A 170 -2.92 -13.17 21.95
CA VAL A 170 -2.30 -11.93 22.47
C VAL A 170 -2.73 -10.70 21.68
N SER A 171 -2.47 -9.50 22.20
CA SER A 171 -2.76 -8.24 21.50
C SER A 171 -1.85 -8.06 20.27
N VAL A 172 -2.41 -7.54 19.17
CA VAL A 172 -1.66 -7.16 17.97
C VAL A 172 -0.71 -5.98 18.20
N GLU A 173 -0.93 -5.21 19.27
CA GLU A 173 -0.11 -4.06 19.65
C GLU A 173 1.28 -4.51 20.11
N ASP A 174 1.36 -5.66 20.78
CA ASP A 174 2.60 -6.20 21.35
C ASP A 174 3.44 -6.99 20.34
N ILE A 175 2.93 -7.22 19.12
CA ILE A 175 3.63 -8.00 18.10
C ILE A 175 4.49 -7.06 17.25
N HIS A 176 5.78 -7.38 17.15
CA HIS A 176 6.71 -6.71 16.24
C HIS A 176 7.20 -7.72 15.21
N GLY A 177 7.18 -7.37 13.94
CA GLY A 177 7.63 -8.22 12.84
C GLY A 177 7.47 -7.48 11.51
N MET A 178 8.05 -8.05 10.45
CA MET A 178 8.01 -7.47 9.10
C MET A 178 7.90 -8.56 8.04
N VAL A 179 7.25 -8.20 6.93
CA VAL A 179 7.21 -8.97 5.68
C VAL A 179 7.92 -8.15 4.61
N LEU A 180 8.95 -8.74 3.98
CA LEU A 180 9.75 -8.12 2.93
C LEU A 180 9.42 -8.72 1.55
N GLY A 181 10.06 -8.17 0.50
CA GLY A 181 9.98 -8.66 -0.88
C GLY A 181 8.79 -8.08 -1.65
N GLY A 182 8.48 -8.70 -2.79
CA GLY A 182 7.36 -8.31 -3.64
C GLY A 182 5.99 -8.63 -3.02
N HIS A 183 4.97 -7.89 -3.42
CA HIS A 183 3.59 -8.16 -3.03
C HIS A 183 3.03 -9.38 -3.77
N GLY A 184 2.82 -10.48 -3.05
CA GLY A 184 2.20 -11.68 -3.60
C GLY A 184 2.69 -12.96 -2.94
N ASP A 185 2.57 -14.08 -3.63
CA ASP A 185 2.86 -15.41 -3.08
C ASP A 185 4.33 -15.59 -2.68
N THR A 186 5.24 -14.78 -3.24
CA THR A 186 6.68 -14.81 -2.96
C THR A 186 7.12 -13.80 -1.87
N MET A 187 6.18 -13.19 -1.13
CA MET A 187 6.54 -12.34 0.01
C MET A 187 7.33 -13.11 1.08
N VAL A 188 8.13 -12.39 1.86
CA VAL A 188 9.13 -12.94 2.79
C VAL A 188 8.86 -12.46 4.23
N PRO A 189 7.97 -13.12 4.98
CA PRO A 189 7.89 -12.92 6.43
C PRO A 189 9.19 -13.35 7.11
N LEU A 190 9.62 -12.62 8.15
CA LEU A 190 10.89 -12.85 8.84
C LEU A 190 10.69 -13.26 10.32
N PRO A 191 10.45 -14.56 10.63
CA PRO A 191 10.26 -15.02 12.01
C PRO A 191 11.41 -14.69 12.95
N ARG A 192 12.66 -14.74 12.47
CA ARG A 192 13.85 -14.42 13.26
C ARG A 192 13.88 -12.95 13.73
N HIS A 193 13.21 -12.07 12.99
CA HIS A 193 13.04 -10.66 13.33
C HIS A 193 11.65 -10.35 13.90
N THR A 194 10.93 -11.38 14.35
CA THR A 194 9.58 -11.25 14.89
C THR A 194 9.57 -11.58 16.37
N SER A 195 8.85 -10.78 17.15
CA SER A 195 8.75 -10.93 18.60
C SER A 195 7.38 -10.53 19.12
N VAL A 196 7.03 -11.00 20.31
CA VAL A 196 5.87 -10.52 21.10
C VAL A 196 6.39 -9.92 22.39
N ALA A 197 6.17 -8.63 22.60
CA ALA A 197 6.73 -7.86 23.72
C ALA A 197 8.26 -8.07 23.91
N GLY A 198 8.99 -8.25 22.80
CA GLY A 198 10.44 -8.51 22.80
C GLY A 198 10.85 -9.97 22.94
N ILE A 199 9.93 -10.90 23.21
CA ILE A 199 10.20 -12.33 23.27
C ILE A 199 10.23 -12.88 21.83
N PRO A 200 11.31 -13.53 21.38
CA PRO A 200 11.41 -14.08 20.02
C PRO A 200 10.25 -15.02 19.70
N LEU A 201 9.69 -14.90 18.49
CA LEU A 201 8.55 -15.72 18.06
C LEU A 201 8.85 -17.22 18.14
N THR A 202 10.10 -17.61 17.89
CA THR A 202 10.58 -19.00 17.95
C THR A 202 10.60 -19.60 19.35
N GLU A 203 10.55 -18.78 20.41
CA GLU A 203 10.39 -19.26 21.80
C GLU A 203 8.91 -19.47 22.16
N LEU A 204 8.01 -18.77 21.48
CA LEU A 204 6.57 -18.78 21.76
C LEU A 204 5.80 -19.79 20.90
N MET A 205 6.38 -20.21 19.78
CA MET A 205 5.69 -21.01 18.77
C MET A 205 6.65 -21.98 18.08
N SER A 206 6.16 -23.21 17.83
CA SER A 206 6.92 -24.20 17.06
C SER A 206 7.10 -23.77 15.61
N LYS A 207 8.18 -24.25 14.98
CA LYS A 207 8.49 -23.97 13.57
C LYS A 207 7.31 -24.28 12.63
N ASP A 208 6.66 -25.43 12.81
CA ASP A 208 5.54 -25.84 11.94
C ASP A 208 4.35 -24.87 11.99
N LYS A 209 4.05 -24.32 13.18
CA LYS A 209 2.99 -23.32 13.35
C LYS A 209 3.40 -21.99 12.72
N ILE A 210 4.65 -21.57 12.90
CA ILE A 210 5.19 -20.37 12.24
C ILE A 210 5.10 -20.51 10.72
N ASP A 211 5.52 -21.65 10.17
CA ASP A 211 5.46 -21.94 8.74
C ASP A 211 4.02 -21.92 8.21
N ALA A 212 3.05 -22.48 8.96
CA ALA A 212 1.64 -22.41 8.61
C ALA A 212 1.12 -20.96 8.54
N ILE A 213 1.52 -20.11 9.49
CA ILE A 213 1.17 -18.68 9.49
C ILE A 213 1.79 -17.96 8.29
N ILE A 214 3.05 -18.25 7.95
CA ILE A 214 3.71 -17.69 6.76
C ILE A 214 2.94 -18.05 5.50
N GLN A 215 2.55 -19.32 5.35
CA GLN A 215 1.77 -19.78 4.19
C GLN A 215 0.39 -19.13 4.12
N ARG A 216 -0.29 -18.99 5.26
CA ARG A 216 -1.57 -18.27 5.32
C ARG A 216 -1.41 -16.78 4.99
N THR A 217 -0.33 -16.15 5.44
CA THR A 217 -0.02 -14.74 5.13
C THR A 217 0.10 -14.53 3.62
N ARG A 218 0.90 -15.37 2.94
CA ARG A 218 1.04 -15.35 1.47
C ARG A 218 -0.30 -15.47 0.76
N LYS A 219 -1.16 -16.38 1.25
CA LYS A 219 -2.49 -16.63 0.70
C LYS A 219 -3.57 -15.68 1.20
N GLY A 220 -3.27 -14.74 2.10
CA GLY A 220 -4.28 -13.98 2.84
C GLY A 220 -5.18 -13.12 1.94
N GLY A 221 -4.63 -12.58 0.83
CA GLY A 221 -5.43 -11.90 -0.18
C GLY A 221 -6.42 -12.83 -0.87
N GLY A 222 -5.97 -14.03 -1.25
CA GLY A 222 -6.80 -15.06 -1.87
C GLY A 222 -7.86 -15.63 -0.92
N GLU A 223 -7.51 -15.82 0.36
CA GLU A 223 -8.46 -16.24 1.41
C GLU A 223 -9.63 -15.26 1.51
N ILE A 224 -9.34 -13.95 1.59
CA ILE A 224 -10.37 -12.91 1.66
C ILE A 224 -11.23 -12.87 0.38
N VAL A 225 -10.60 -12.96 -0.80
CA VAL A 225 -11.34 -12.98 -2.07
C VAL A 225 -12.26 -14.21 -2.16
N GLY A 226 -11.81 -15.36 -1.68
CA GLY A 226 -12.63 -16.58 -1.63
C GLY A 226 -13.86 -16.45 -0.72
N LEU A 227 -13.75 -15.68 0.37
CA LEU A 227 -14.84 -15.45 1.32
C LEU A 227 -15.82 -14.35 0.87
N LEU A 228 -15.31 -13.22 0.36
CA LEU A 228 -16.13 -12.05 -0.01
C LEU A 228 -16.64 -12.10 -1.47
N GLY A 229 -15.97 -12.85 -2.34
CA GLY A 229 -16.18 -12.81 -3.79
C GLY A 229 -15.51 -11.62 -4.49
N TYR A 230 -14.86 -10.73 -3.75
CA TYR A 230 -14.10 -9.58 -4.26
C TYR A 230 -12.95 -9.21 -3.32
N SER A 231 -12.07 -8.30 -3.74
CA SER A 231 -10.88 -7.94 -2.98
C SER A 231 -11.21 -7.23 -1.65
N GLY A 232 -10.48 -7.59 -0.60
CA GLY A 232 -10.56 -6.91 0.70
C GLY A 232 -10.10 -5.45 0.62
N TYR A 233 -10.70 -4.59 1.44
CA TYR A 233 -10.50 -3.14 1.37
C TYR A 233 -10.15 -2.49 2.72
N TYR A 234 -10.52 -3.08 3.85
CA TYR A 234 -10.15 -2.55 5.18
C TYR A 234 -8.65 -2.58 5.43
N ALA A 235 -8.02 -3.74 5.22
CA ALA A 235 -6.59 -3.92 5.47
C ALA A 235 -5.70 -3.04 4.56
N PRO A 236 -5.89 -2.98 3.22
CA PRO A 236 -5.08 -2.09 2.38
C PRO A 236 -5.35 -0.61 2.68
N ALA A 237 -6.60 -0.21 2.96
CA ALA A 237 -6.91 1.17 3.32
C ALA A 237 -6.26 1.60 4.65
N ALA A 238 -6.28 0.72 5.66
CA ALA A 238 -5.61 0.97 6.93
C ALA A 238 -4.08 1.08 6.76
N ALA A 239 -3.49 0.22 5.91
CA ALA A 239 -2.07 0.28 5.57
C ALA A 239 -1.69 1.62 4.90
N ALA A 240 -2.45 2.04 3.88
CA ALA A 240 -2.25 3.34 3.24
C ALA A 240 -2.42 4.51 4.22
N CYS A 241 -3.44 4.46 5.10
CA CYS A 241 -3.66 5.50 6.10
C CYS A 241 -2.50 5.62 7.11
N VAL A 242 -1.91 4.51 7.56
CA VAL A 242 -0.72 4.53 8.43
C VAL A 242 0.48 5.21 7.74
N MET A 243 0.65 4.98 6.44
CA MET A 243 1.69 5.67 5.65
C MET A 243 1.40 7.16 5.52
N VAL A 244 0.16 7.54 5.17
CA VAL A 244 -0.27 8.95 5.12
C VAL A 244 0.00 9.63 6.47
N GLU A 245 -0.43 9.02 7.57
CA GLU A 245 -0.22 9.55 8.92
C GLU A 245 1.26 9.76 9.24
N SER A 246 2.11 8.81 8.82
CA SER A 246 3.56 8.89 9.06
C SER A 246 4.19 10.07 8.33
N ILE A 247 3.70 10.37 7.11
CA ILE A 247 4.16 11.49 6.29
C ILE A 247 3.64 12.82 6.86
N VAL A 248 2.32 12.98 6.99
CA VAL A 248 1.68 14.26 7.33
C VAL A 248 1.94 14.72 8.76
N ARG A 249 2.33 13.80 9.66
CA ARG A 249 2.74 14.10 11.04
C ARG A 249 4.24 13.95 11.27
N ASP A 250 5.01 13.75 10.21
CA ASP A 250 6.46 13.53 10.24
C ASP A 250 6.92 12.55 11.33
N ARG A 251 6.26 11.39 11.43
CA ARG A 251 6.43 10.47 12.57
C ARG A 251 7.77 9.74 12.57
N LYS A 252 8.53 9.76 11.47
CA LYS A 252 9.75 8.98 11.26
C LYS A 252 9.55 7.49 11.56
N ARG A 253 8.40 6.94 11.17
CA ARG A 253 8.05 5.53 11.45
C ARG A 253 8.91 4.61 10.61
N VAL A 254 9.42 3.54 11.22
CA VAL A 254 10.00 2.43 10.45
C VAL A 254 8.86 1.51 10.01
N LEU A 255 8.64 1.43 8.70
CA LEU A 255 7.59 0.62 8.08
C LEU A 255 8.19 -0.21 6.94
N PRO A 256 7.78 -1.48 6.76
CA PRO A 256 8.04 -2.18 5.52
C PRO A 256 7.15 -1.59 4.42
N VAL A 257 7.74 -0.95 3.41
CA VAL A 257 7.02 -0.36 2.28
C VAL A 257 7.75 -0.70 0.98
N ALA A 258 7.06 -0.69 -0.16
CA ALA A 258 7.74 -0.89 -1.44
C ALA A 258 8.55 0.37 -1.79
N CYS A 259 9.87 0.24 -1.81
CA CYS A 259 10.82 1.30 -2.18
C CYS A 259 11.63 0.90 -3.41
N LEU A 260 12.03 1.88 -4.22
CA LEU A 260 13.02 1.67 -5.28
C LEU A 260 14.41 1.47 -4.65
N CYS A 261 14.92 0.23 -4.71
CA CYS A 261 16.26 -0.11 -4.29
C CYS A 261 17.26 0.25 -5.41
N GLU A 262 18.36 0.91 -5.04
CA GLU A 262 19.48 1.31 -5.90
C GLU A 262 20.81 0.88 -5.25
N GLY A 263 20.90 -0.40 -4.90
CA GLY A 263 22.03 -1.04 -4.23
C GLY A 263 21.67 -1.66 -2.88
N GLU A 264 20.59 -1.20 -2.22
CA GLU A 264 20.14 -1.78 -0.96
C GLU A 264 19.76 -3.25 -1.15
N TYR A 265 20.20 -4.10 -0.21
CA TYR A 265 20.06 -5.56 -0.28
C TYR A 265 20.68 -6.20 -1.54
N GLY A 266 21.51 -5.47 -2.29
CA GLY A 266 22.10 -5.92 -3.55
C GLY A 266 21.17 -5.82 -4.77
N TYR A 267 20.04 -5.11 -4.65
CA TYR A 267 19.11 -4.91 -5.76
C TYR A 267 19.19 -3.48 -6.28
N ASP A 268 19.24 -3.34 -7.61
CA ASP A 268 19.33 -2.07 -8.29
C ASP A 268 18.18 -1.91 -9.30
N GLY A 269 17.53 -0.74 -9.29
CA GLY A 269 16.41 -0.40 -10.15
C GLY A 269 15.16 -1.24 -9.93
N LEU A 270 14.85 -1.67 -8.70
CA LEU A 270 13.70 -2.55 -8.41
C LEU A 270 12.89 -2.08 -7.20
N TYR A 271 11.57 -1.99 -7.34
CA TYR A 271 10.67 -1.80 -6.19
C TYR A 271 10.53 -3.11 -5.40
N LEU A 272 10.86 -3.08 -4.11
CA LEU A 272 10.68 -4.19 -3.18
C LEU A 272 10.20 -3.68 -1.82
N GLY A 273 9.38 -4.50 -1.15
CA GLY A 273 9.01 -4.29 0.25
C GLY A 273 10.24 -4.41 1.16
N VAL A 274 10.73 -3.29 1.66
CA VAL A 274 11.89 -3.19 2.55
C VAL A 274 11.59 -2.24 3.71
N PRO A 275 12.27 -2.38 4.87
CA PRO A 275 12.07 -1.45 5.97
C PRO A 275 12.62 -0.08 5.61
N ALA A 276 11.81 0.95 5.79
CA ALA A 276 12.21 2.34 5.56
C ALA A 276 11.69 3.27 6.65
N VAL A 277 12.44 4.35 6.89
CA VAL A 277 12.01 5.48 7.71
C VAL A 277 11.11 6.37 6.85
N ILE A 278 9.85 6.49 7.28
CA ILE A 278 8.80 7.26 6.61
C ILE A 278 8.49 8.52 7.42
N GLY A 279 8.67 9.67 6.78
CA GLY A 279 8.42 11.00 7.34
C GLY A 279 7.89 11.97 6.29
N SER A 280 7.95 13.28 6.58
CA SER A 280 7.45 14.32 5.67
C SER A 280 8.22 14.40 4.34
N GLY A 281 9.42 13.78 4.26
CA GLY A 281 10.18 13.63 3.01
C GLY A 281 9.83 12.38 2.20
N GLY A 282 8.88 11.56 2.65
CA GLY A 282 8.59 10.25 2.06
C GLY A 282 9.54 9.18 2.61
N VAL A 283 10.24 8.45 1.73
CA VAL A 283 11.30 7.51 2.09
C VAL A 283 12.57 8.28 2.44
N GLU A 284 12.87 8.43 3.72
CA GLU A 284 14.04 9.19 4.19
C GLU A 284 15.29 8.31 4.31
N LYS A 285 15.09 7.02 4.59
CA LYS A 285 16.17 6.04 4.71
C LYS A 285 15.62 4.63 4.54
N ILE A 286 16.22 3.84 3.65
CA ILE A 286 16.04 2.39 3.63
C ILE A 286 16.99 1.77 4.66
N ILE A 287 16.50 0.81 5.45
CA ILE A 287 17.27 0.12 6.49
C ILE A 287 17.59 -1.28 6.00
N GLU A 288 18.86 -1.57 5.79
CA GLU A 288 19.32 -2.92 5.46
C GLU A 288 19.43 -3.79 6.72
N MET A 289 18.54 -4.76 6.81
CA MET A 289 18.57 -5.78 7.85
C MET A 289 19.64 -6.84 7.54
N GLN A 290 20.29 -7.37 8.56
CA GLN A 290 21.14 -8.53 8.39
C GLN A 290 20.27 -9.76 8.12
N LEU A 291 20.33 -10.29 6.90
CA LEU A 291 19.64 -11.52 6.49
C LEU A 291 20.61 -12.71 6.49
N ASN A 292 20.13 -13.87 6.92
CA ASN A 292 20.85 -15.14 6.76
C ASN A 292 20.70 -15.66 5.31
N ASP A 293 21.39 -16.74 4.96
CA ASP A 293 21.44 -17.24 3.58
C ASP A 293 20.07 -17.74 3.08
N GLU A 294 19.25 -18.31 3.97
CA GLU A 294 17.88 -18.73 3.63
C GLU A 294 16.96 -17.52 3.38
N GLU A 295 17.04 -16.49 4.21
CA GLU A 295 16.29 -15.25 4.08
C GLU A 295 16.68 -14.49 2.80
N LYS A 296 17.97 -14.45 2.47
CA LYS A 296 18.48 -13.87 1.20
C LYS A 296 17.95 -14.65 0.00
N ALA A 297 18.02 -15.98 0.03
CA ALA A 297 17.52 -16.82 -1.06
C ALA A 297 16.00 -16.63 -1.29
N MET A 298 15.21 -16.52 -0.21
CA MET A 298 13.78 -16.20 -0.32
C MET A 298 13.55 -14.80 -0.91
N LEU A 299 14.35 -13.81 -0.51
CA LEU A 299 14.26 -12.46 -1.05
C LEU A 299 14.64 -12.41 -2.53
N ASP A 300 15.65 -13.18 -2.96
CA ASP A 300 16.04 -13.30 -4.38
C ASP A 300 14.93 -13.91 -5.23
N VAL A 301 14.26 -14.96 -4.73
CA VAL A 301 13.08 -15.52 -5.40
C VAL A 301 11.98 -14.48 -5.52
N SER A 302 11.74 -13.71 -4.46
CA SER A 302 10.76 -12.62 -4.46
C SER A 302 11.11 -11.53 -5.49
N ALA A 303 12.36 -11.08 -5.48
CA ALA A 303 12.88 -10.07 -6.39
C ALA A 303 12.80 -10.50 -7.85
N ASN A 304 13.12 -11.76 -8.15
CA ASN A 304 12.98 -12.31 -9.50
C ASN A 304 11.52 -12.35 -9.97
N ALA A 305 10.59 -12.72 -9.09
CA ALA A 305 9.16 -12.68 -9.41
C ALA A 305 8.69 -11.26 -9.73
N VAL A 306 9.19 -10.23 -9.02
CA VAL A 306 8.91 -8.83 -9.34
C VAL A 306 9.52 -8.45 -10.70
N ARG A 307 10.79 -8.78 -10.94
CA ARG A 307 11.47 -8.52 -12.22
C ARG A 307 10.71 -9.08 -13.41
N ASP A 308 10.17 -10.30 -13.28
CA ASP A 308 9.41 -10.93 -14.37
C ASP A 308 8.13 -10.16 -14.72
N VAL A 309 7.49 -9.51 -13.73
CA VAL A 309 6.36 -8.61 -13.98
C VAL A 309 6.83 -7.29 -14.58
N VAL A 310 7.91 -6.72 -14.05
CA VAL A 310 8.45 -5.42 -14.50
C VAL A 310 8.94 -5.48 -15.95
N LYS A 311 9.48 -6.62 -16.41
CA LYS A 311 9.87 -6.83 -17.82
C LYS A 311 8.73 -6.66 -18.84
N LEU A 312 7.47 -6.73 -18.39
CA LEU A 312 6.30 -6.50 -19.22
C LEU A 312 5.98 -5.01 -19.40
N LEU A 313 6.68 -4.13 -18.66
CA LEU A 313 6.56 -2.68 -18.78
C LEU A 313 7.57 -2.15 -19.81
N PRO A 314 7.29 -1.01 -20.47
CA PRO A 314 8.13 -0.46 -21.54
C PRO A 314 9.32 0.37 -21.04
N TYR A 315 9.77 0.21 -19.80
CA TYR A 315 10.81 1.02 -19.17
C TYR A 315 12.03 0.18 -18.79
#